data_AF-A0A7C8ADY9-F1
#
_entry.id   AF-A0A7C8ADY9-F1
#
_cell.length_a   1.000
_cell.length_b   1.000
_cell.length_c   1.000
_cell.angle_alpha   90.00
_cell.angle_beta   90.00
_cell.angle_gamma   90.00
#
_symmetry.space_group_name_H-M   'P 1'
#
loop_
_entity.id
_entity.type
_entity.pdbx_description
1 polymer ?
#
loop_
_entity_poly.entity_id
_entity_poly.type
_entity_poly.pdbx_seq_one_letter_code
_entity_poly.pdbx_strand_id
1 'polypeptide(L)'
;GVSVLVPAALAIVIAVTAFLKWTVPGLRLRACGENPEAARAAGLMVWRIQFLAVCAGGALAGMGGAFLSIGELSQFVENMTQGRGYLAVAAVILGRWRPVGVLLAVLFFGCGEAVSEWLAVRWPALPNQLFLVIPYVACFAVLAFYTGRRRPPSALGRVESG
;
A
#
# COMPACT_ATOMS: atom_id res chain seq x y z
N GLY A 1 -13.50 -19.46 -6.07
CA GLY A 1 -13.93 -18.51 -7.12
C GLY A 1 -13.28 -17.17 -6.86
N VAL A 2 -13.08 -16.32 -7.88
CA VAL A 2 -12.47 -14.99 -7.66
C VAL A 2 -13.41 -14.17 -6.76
N SER A 3 -12.96 -13.82 -5.56
CA SER A 3 -13.73 -12.99 -4.64
C SER A 3 -14.03 -11.64 -5.29
N VAL A 4 -15.28 -11.15 -5.19
CA VAL A 4 -15.75 -9.85 -5.73
C VAL A 4 -14.88 -8.66 -5.30
N LEU A 5 -14.15 -8.83 -4.20
CA LEU A 5 -13.23 -7.84 -3.66
C LEU A 5 -11.98 -7.61 -4.51
N VAL A 6 -11.49 -8.62 -5.25
CA VAL A 6 -10.33 -8.48 -6.14
C VAL A 6 -10.58 -7.49 -7.29
N PRO A 7 -11.66 -7.64 -8.10
CA PRO A 7 -11.98 -6.66 -9.13
C PRO A 7 -12.34 -5.29 -8.54
N ALA A 8 -12.97 -5.23 -7.37
CA ALA A 8 -13.25 -3.97 -6.69
C ALA A 8 -11.95 -3.24 -6.28
N ALA A 9 -10.96 -3.94 -5.73
CA ALA A 9 -9.67 -3.37 -5.38
C ALA A 9 -8.92 -2.83 -6.61
N LEU A 10 -8.92 -3.59 -7.72
CA LEU A 10 -8.36 -3.14 -9.00
C LEU A 10 -9.07 -1.88 -9.52
N ALA A 11 -10.40 -1.86 -9.49
CA ALA A 11 -11.19 -0.70 -9.90
C ALA A 11 -10.88 0.53 -9.06
N ILE A 12 -10.72 0.37 -7.73
CA ILE A 12 -10.32 1.46 -6.82
C ILE A 12 -8.94 2.00 -7.20
N VAL A 13 -7.96 1.14 -7.47
CA VAL A 13 -6.62 1.62 -7.86
C VAL A 13 -6.64 2.38 -9.19
N ILE A 14 -7.44 1.92 -10.16
CA ILE A 14 -7.63 2.63 -11.42
C ILE A 14 -8.29 4.00 -11.17
N ALA A 15 -9.36 4.03 -10.37
CA ALA A 15 -10.08 5.25 -10.02
C ALA A 15 -9.17 6.27 -9.31
N VAL A 16 -8.38 5.83 -8.32
CA VAL A 16 -7.41 6.68 -7.61
C VAL A 16 -6.32 7.18 -8.57
N THR A 17 -5.83 6.32 -9.47
CA THR A 17 -4.83 6.72 -10.46
C THR A 17 -5.37 7.76 -11.44
N ALA A 18 -6.60 7.57 -11.93
CA ALA A 18 -7.27 8.52 -12.81
C ALA A 18 -7.54 9.84 -12.09
N PHE A 19 -8.04 9.78 -10.84
CA PHE A 19 -8.27 10.94 -9.99
C PHE A 19 -6.98 11.76 -9.81
N LEU A 20 -5.87 11.12 -9.46
CA LEU A 20 -4.59 11.79 -9.23
C LEU A 20 -3.92 12.34 -10.50
N LYS A 21 -4.25 11.80 -11.68
CA LYS A 21 -3.66 12.23 -12.95
C LYS A 21 -4.49 13.28 -13.69
N TRP A 22 -5.82 13.15 -13.67
CA TRP A 22 -6.70 13.91 -14.57
C TRP A 22 -7.58 14.94 -13.87
N THR A 23 -7.70 14.90 -12.54
CA THR A 23 -8.58 15.85 -11.81
C THR A 23 -7.79 16.99 -11.16
N VAL A 24 -8.39 18.19 -11.16
CA VAL A 24 -7.89 19.38 -10.46
C VAL A 24 -7.66 19.13 -8.96
N PRO A 25 -8.59 18.51 -8.19
CA PRO A 25 -8.33 18.19 -6.78
C PRO A 25 -7.19 17.18 -6.61
N GLY A 26 -7.02 16.22 -7.52
CA GLY A 26 -5.89 15.28 -7.49
C GLY A 26 -4.53 15.94 -7.72
N LEU A 27 -4.46 16.91 -8.65
CA LEU A 27 -3.27 17.73 -8.87
C LEU A 27 -2.95 18.60 -7.65
N ARG A 28 -3.97 19.22 -7.02
CA ARG A 28 -3.81 19.99 -5.78
C ARG A 28 -3.28 19.12 -4.64
N LEU A 29 -3.80 17.90 -4.48
CA LEU A 29 -3.32 16.95 -3.48
C LEU A 29 -1.85 16.59 -3.67
N ARG A 30 -1.41 16.36 -4.92
CA ARG A 30 0.00 16.09 -5.23
C ARG A 30 0.90 17.30 -4.97
N ALA A 31 0.45 18.50 -5.35
CA ALA A 31 1.17 19.74 -5.08
C ALA A 31 1.36 19.97 -3.58
N CYS A 32 0.32 19.74 -2.76
CA CYS A 32 0.42 19.80 -1.30
C CYS A 32 1.41 18.78 -0.72
N GLY A 33 1.55 17.60 -1.33
CA GLY A 33 2.50 16.56 -0.89
C GLY A 33 3.95 16.79 -1.32
N GLU A 34 4.17 17.49 -2.45
CA GLU A 34 5.51 17.85 -2.91
C GLU A 34 6.04 19.09 -2.17
N ASN A 35 5.28 20.18 -2.14
CA ASN A 35 5.67 21.41 -1.46
C ASN A 35 4.46 22.13 -0.82
N PRO A 36 4.21 21.95 0.50
CA PRO A 36 3.08 22.56 1.18
C PRO A 36 3.20 24.09 1.27
N GLU A 37 4.41 24.63 1.38
CA GLU A 37 4.65 26.09 1.43
C GLU A 37 4.25 26.74 0.10
N ALA A 38 4.65 26.14 -1.03
CA ALA A 38 4.25 26.60 -2.36
C ALA A 38 2.73 26.48 -2.59
N ALA A 39 2.10 25.41 -2.07
CA ALA A 39 0.66 25.23 -2.16
C ALA A 39 -0.13 26.28 -1.35
N ARG A 40 0.37 26.66 -0.15
CA ARG A 40 -0.20 27.76 0.65
C ARG A 40 -0.06 29.11 -0.06
N ALA A 41 1.10 29.38 -0.66
CA ALA A 41 1.34 30.60 -1.44
C ALA A 41 0.39 30.71 -2.65
N ALA A 42 -0.03 29.58 -3.23
CA ALA A 42 -1.04 29.51 -4.29
C ALA A 42 -2.50 29.65 -3.80
N GLY A 43 -2.73 29.91 -2.50
CA GLY A 43 -4.06 30.11 -1.91
C GLY A 43 -4.81 28.81 -1.57
N LEU A 44 -4.15 27.66 -1.55
CA LEU A 44 -4.77 26.39 -1.18
C LEU A 44 -4.79 26.19 0.34
N MET A 45 -5.95 25.78 0.87
CA MET A 45 -6.07 25.33 2.26
C MET A 45 -5.48 23.91 2.41
N VAL A 46 -4.15 23.84 2.56
CA VAL A 46 -3.38 22.58 2.65
C VAL A 46 -3.92 21.64 3.74
N TRP A 47 -4.22 22.18 4.91
CA TRP A 47 -4.79 21.42 6.04
C TRP A 47 -6.04 20.62 5.66
N ARG A 48 -7.00 21.25 4.98
CA ARG A 48 -8.25 20.59 4.57
C ARG A 48 -8.00 19.48 3.56
N ILE A 49 -7.08 19.71 2.63
CA ILE A 49 -6.73 18.75 1.58
C ILE A 49 -6.03 17.52 2.20
N GLN A 50 -5.08 17.73 3.11
CA GLN A 50 -4.40 16.66 3.82
C GLN A 50 -5.35 15.87 4.72
N PHE A 51 -6.21 16.55 5.47
CA PHE A 51 -7.19 15.89 6.35
C PHE A 51 -8.14 14.99 5.55
N LEU A 52 -8.72 15.49 4.45
CA LEU A 52 -9.56 14.70 3.56
C LEU A 52 -8.81 13.49 2.97
N ALA A 53 -7.54 13.66 2.60
CA ALA A 53 -6.72 12.58 2.07
C ALA A 53 -6.44 11.49 3.12
N VAL A 54 -6.18 11.86 4.37
CA VAL A 54 -6.02 10.91 5.48
C VAL A 54 -7.32 10.17 5.77
N CYS A 55 -8.47 10.87 5.82
CA CYS A 55 -9.76 10.23 6.01
C CYS A 55 -10.08 9.23 4.88
N ALA A 56 -9.83 9.62 3.62
CA ALA A 56 -10.02 8.72 2.48
C ALA A 56 -9.08 7.52 2.54
N GLY A 57 -7.80 7.73 2.86
CA GLY A 57 -6.82 6.65 3.04
C GLY A 57 -7.20 5.69 4.17
N GLY A 58 -7.69 6.23 5.30
CA GLY A 58 -8.20 5.46 6.43
C GLY A 58 -9.41 4.60 6.05
N ALA A 59 -10.35 5.15 5.28
CA ALA A 59 -11.51 4.40 4.78
C ALA A 59 -11.08 3.23 3.86
N LEU A 60 -10.12 3.46 2.97
CA LEU A 60 -9.55 2.41 2.11
C LEU A 60 -8.82 1.33 2.93
N ALA A 61 -8.03 1.74 3.93
CA ALA A 61 -7.34 0.81 4.84
C ALA A 61 -8.34 -0.01 5.67
N GLY A 62 -9.42 0.61 6.15
CA GLY A 62 -10.51 -0.06 6.87
C GLY A 62 -11.22 -1.11 6.02
N MET A 63 -11.47 -0.83 4.73
CA MET A 63 -12.01 -1.83 3.80
C MET A 63 -11.05 -3.02 3.61
N GLY A 64 -9.73 -2.77 3.57
CA GLY A 64 -8.73 -3.84 3.55
C GLY A 64 -8.73 -4.69 4.82
N GLY A 65 -8.92 -4.07 5.99
CA GLY A 65 -9.07 -4.79 7.26
C GLY A 65 -10.36 -5.61 7.34
N ALA A 66 -11.48 -5.06 6.86
CA ALA A 66 -12.75 -5.79 6.78
C ALA A 66 -12.65 -7.03 5.87
N PHE A 67 -11.82 -6.96 4.82
CA PHE A 67 -11.54 -8.11 3.96
C PHE A 67 -10.87 -9.26 4.71
N LEU A 68 -9.95 -9.00 5.64
CA LEU A 68 -9.33 -10.05 6.44
C LEU A 68 -10.38 -10.81 7.26
N SER A 69 -11.28 -10.10 7.92
CA SER A 69 -12.32 -10.73 8.78
C SER A 69 -13.41 -11.45 8.00
N ILE A 70 -13.86 -10.91 6.86
CA ILE A 70 -15.03 -11.43 6.11
C ILE A 70 -14.61 -12.35 4.96
N GLY A 71 -13.46 -12.08 4.32
CA GLY A 71 -13.07 -12.70 3.06
C GLY A 71 -12.27 -14.00 3.20
N GLU A 72 -11.53 -14.19 4.30
CA GLU A 72 -10.57 -15.29 4.39
C GLU A 72 -11.13 -16.50 5.16
N LEU A 73 -11.83 -16.30 6.29
CA LEU A 73 -12.41 -17.41 7.06
C LEU A 73 -13.86 -17.18 7.54
N SER A 74 -14.49 -16.03 7.24
CA SER A 74 -15.74 -15.60 7.91
C SER A 74 -15.69 -15.74 9.44
N GLN A 75 -14.49 -15.74 10.01
CA GLN A 75 -14.19 -15.91 11.42
C GLN A 75 -13.07 -14.95 11.78
N PHE A 76 -13.25 -14.25 12.89
CA PHE A 76 -12.19 -13.45 13.47
C PHE A 76 -11.23 -14.37 14.23
N VAL A 77 -10.05 -14.59 13.68
CA VAL A 77 -8.99 -15.40 14.30
C VAL A 77 -7.98 -14.47 14.95
N GLU A 78 -7.45 -14.83 16.12
CA GLU A 78 -6.41 -14.02 16.73
C GLU A 78 -5.16 -14.00 15.83
N ASN A 79 -4.54 -12.83 15.66
CA ASN A 79 -3.38 -12.61 14.78
C ASN A 79 -3.62 -12.76 13.26
N MET A 80 -4.81 -12.45 12.72
CA MET A 80 -5.06 -12.52 11.25
C MET A 80 -4.03 -11.73 10.41
N THR A 81 -3.61 -10.56 10.89
CA THR A 81 -2.64 -9.71 10.19
C THR A 81 -1.22 -10.25 10.26
N GLN A 82 -0.91 -11.16 11.20
CA GLN A 82 0.42 -11.78 11.42
C GLN A 82 1.61 -10.79 11.34
N GLY A 83 1.41 -9.53 11.73
CA GLY A 83 2.45 -8.51 11.63
C GLY A 83 2.79 -8.04 10.21
N ARG A 84 2.04 -8.42 9.17
CA ARG A 84 2.26 -8.07 7.75
C ARG A 84 2.15 -6.58 7.41
N GLY A 85 1.83 -5.71 8.37
CA GLY A 85 1.66 -4.27 8.17
C GLY A 85 2.90 -3.56 7.61
N TYR A 86 4.11 -4.03 7.94
CA TYR A 86 5.35 -3.44 7.40
C TYR A 86 5.52 -3.68 5.89
N LEU A 87 4.93 -4.74 5.33
CA LEU A 87 4.95 -5.00 3.89
C LEU A 87 4.20 -3.93 3.12
N ALA A 88 3.15 -3.33 3.71
CA ALA A 88 2.47 -2.20 3.12
C ALA A 88 3.41 -1.00 2.99
N VAL A 89 4.18 -0.68 4.03
CA VAL A 89 5.18 0.40 3.98
C VAL A 89 6.26 0.10 2.93
N ALA A 90 6.78 -1.13 2.89
CA ALA A 90 7.75 -1.58 1.90
C ALA A 90 7.21 -1.48 0.46
N ALA A 91 5.96 -1.88 0.22
CA ALA A 91 5.31 -1.80 -1.07
C ALA A 91 5.13 -0.36 -1.55
N VAL A 92 4.78 0.55 -0.64
CA VAL A 92 4.66 1.97 -0.96
C VAL A 92 6.05 2.47 -1.36
N ILE A 93 7.11 2.09 -0.62
CA ILE A 93 8.51 2.49 -0.89
C ILE A 93 8.95 2.00 -2.27
N LEU A 94 8.75 0.71 -2.57
CA LEU A 94 9.04 0.07 -3.86
C LEU A 94 8.24 0.70 -5.01
N GLY A 95 6.98 1.06 -4.75
CA GLY A 95 6.09 1.72 -5.69
C GLY A 95 6.43 3.18 -5.96
N ARG A 96 7.48 3.74 -5.33
CA ARG A 96 7.94 5.13 -5.50
C ARG A 96 6.83 6.15 -5.25
N TRP A 97 5.92 5.86 -4.33
CA TRP A 97 4.73 6.67 -4.02
C TRP A 97 3.79 6.93 -5.21
N ARG A 98 3.86 6.10 -6.26
CA ARG A 98 2.95 6.16 -7.40
C ARG A 98 1.97 4.98 -7.31
N PRO A 99 0.66 5.20 -7.49
CA PRO A 99 -0.35 4.15 -7.26
C PRO A 99 -0.12 2.90 -8.11
N VAL A 100 0.27 3.07 -9.38
CA VAL A 100 0.61 1.95 -10.27
C VAL A 100 1.83 1.16 -9.80
N GLY A 101 2.85 1.87 -9.28
CA GLY A 101 4.04 1.22 -8.73
C GLY A 101 3.73 0.44 -7.45
N VAL A 102 2.86 1.00 -6.59
CA VAL A 102 2.42 0.32 -5.37
C VAL A 102 1.61 -0.93 -5.71
N LEU A 103 0.73 -0.87 -6.71
CA LEU A 103 -0.02 -2.05 -7.17
C LEU A 103 0.89 -3.17 -7.64
N LEU A 104 1.93 -2.86 -8.44
CA LEU A 104 2.90 -3.87 -8.87
C LEU A 104 3.68 -4.47 -7.69
N ALA A 105 4.07 -3.64 -6.73
CA ALA A 105 4.77 -4.12 -5.54
C ALA A 105 3.90 -5.03 -4.67
N VAL A 106 2.64 -4.65 -4.42
CA VAL A 106 1.69 -5.47 -3.65
C VAL A 106 1.36 -6.77 -4.38
N LEU A 107 1.22 -6.74 -5.71
CA LEU A 107 0.99 -7.95 -6.50
C LEU A 107 2.19 -8.91 -6.41
N PHE A 108 3.41 -8.39 -6.46
CA PHE A 108 4.62 -9.19 -6.26
C PHE A 108 4.64 -9.86 -4.87
N PHE A 109 4.31 -9.11 -3.81
CA PHE A 109 4.21 -9.68 -2.47
C PHE A 109 3.13 -10.75 -2.34
N GLY A 110 1.94 -10.49 -2.90
CA GLY A 110 0.85 -11.47 -2.92
C GLY A 110 1.20 -12.75 -3.69
N CYS A 111 1.92 -12.63 -4.82
CA CYS A 111 2.44 -13.80 -5.53
C CYS A 111 3.45 -14.59 -4.69
N GLY A 112 4.34 -13.89 -3.95
CA GLY A 112 5.28 -14.52 -3.03
C GLY A 112 4.58 -15.30 -1.91
N GLU A 113 3.51 -14.73 -1.34
CA GLU A 113 2.69 -15.43 -0.34
C GLU A 113 1.98 -16.66 -0.93
N ALA A 114 1.34 -16.52 -2.09
CA ALA A 114 0.66 -17.65 -2.74
C ALA A 114 1.63 -18.80 -3.08
N VAL A 115 2.85 -18.48 -3.51
CA VAL A 115 3.90 -19.48 -3.75
C VAL A 115 4.32 -20.14 -2.43
N SER A 116 4.48 -19.38 -1.35
CA SER A 116 4.83 -19.94 -0.04
C SER A 116 3.77 -20.91 0.48
N GLU A 117 2.49 -20.58 0.30
CA GLU A 117 1.36 -21.43 0.69
C GLU A 117 1.32 -22.71 -0.17
N TRP A 118 1.53 -22.59 -1.48
CA TRP A 118 1.59 -23.73 -2.39
C TRP A 118 2.75 -24.69 -2.04
N LEU A 119 3.93 -24.16 -1.71
CA LEU A 119 5.08 -24.96 -1.26
C LEU A 119 4.79 -25.67 0.07
N ALA A 120 4.17 -24.97 1.03
CA ALA A 120 3.82 -25.54 2.33
C ALA A 120 2.87 -26.74 2.21
N VAL A 121 1.87 -26.65 1.32
CA VAL A 121 0.94 -27.77 1.04
C VAL A 121 1.65 -28.93 0.33
N ARG A 122 2.59 -28.65 -0.58
CA ARG A 122 3.30 -29.69 -1.35
C ARG A 122 4.37 -30.43 -0.55
N TRP A 123 4.95 -29.80 0.47
CA TRP A 123 6.04 -30.34 1.29
C TRP A 123 5.70 -30.31 2.79
N PRO A 124 4.73 -31.12 3.25
CA PRO A 124 4.23 -31.09 4.63
C PRO A 124 5.23 -31.59 5.68
N ALA A 125 6.34 -32.20 5.25
CA ALA A 125 7.40 -32.70 6.14
C ALA A 125 8.32 -31.61 6.70
N LEU A 126 8.28 -30.40 6.13
CA LEU A 126 9.10 -29.27 6.57
C LEU A 126 8.28 -28.33 7.48
N PRO A 127 8.90 -27.71 8.50
CA PRO A 127 8.22 -26.74 9.34
C PRO A 127 7.66 -25.56 8.52
N ASN A 128 6.38 -25.23 8.70
CA ASN A 128 5.70 -24.12 8.02
C ASN A 128 6.41 -22.76 8.20
N GLN A 129 7.16 -22.60 9.30
CA GLN A 129 7.97 -21.41 9.58
C GLN A 129 9.01 -21.14 8.50
N LEU A 130 9.56 -22.16 7.84
CA LEU A 130 10.53 -21.97 6.75
C LEU A 130 9.88 -21.37 5.51
N PHE A 131 8.63 -21.76 5.22
CA PHE A 131 7.91 -21.25 4.05
C PHE A 131 7.38 -19.84 4.27
N LEU A 132 6.96 -19.50 5.50
CA LEU A 132 6.52 -18.16 5.89
C LEU A 132 7.60 -17.09 5.69
N VAL A 133 8.88 -17.46 5.70
CA VAL A 133 10.00 -16.52 5.53
C VAL A 133 10.25 -16.14 4.06
N ILE A 134 9.78 -16.94 3.11
CA ILE A 134 9.99 -16.74 1.65
C ILE A 134 9.53 -15.35 1.16
N PRO A 135 8.27 -14.90 1.39
CA PRO A 135 7.82 -13.59 0.91
C PRO A 135 8.63 -12.45 1.54
N TYR A 136 9.11 -12.63 2.77
CA TYR A 136 9.90 -11.63 3.47
C TYR A 136 11.33 -11.54 2.95
N VAL A 137 11.97 -12.67 2.65
CA VAL A 137 13.30 -12.68 2.00
C VAL A 137 13.21 -12.13 0.59
N ALA A 138 12.15 -12.46 -0.15
CA ALA A 138 11.88 -11.85 -1.46
C ALA A 138 11.72 -10.33 -1.34
N CYS A 139 11.06 -9.83 -0.28
CA CYS A 139 10.98 -8.40 0.01
C CYS A 139 12.35 -7.76 0.21
N PHE A 140 13.19 -8.35 1.06
CA PHE A 140 14.56 -7.87 1.27
C PHE A 140 15.38 -7.89 0.00
N ALA A 141 15.28 -8.95 -0.80
CA ALA A 141 15.97 -9.05 -2.08
C ALA A 141 15.52 -7.94 -3.04
N VAL A 142 14.21 -7.74 -3.22
CA VAL A 142 13.70 -6.67 -4.08
C VAL A 142 14.11 -5.30 -3.55
N LEU A 143 14.02 -5.04 -2.26
CA LEU A 143 14.48 -3.77 -1.68
C LEU A 143 15.98 -3.54 -1.91
N ALA A 144 16.81 -4.57 -1.71
CA ALA A 144 18.26 -4.51 -1.88
C ALA A 144 18.69 -4.29 -3.33
N PHE A 145 18.00 -4.92 -4.30
CA PHE A 145 18.29 -4.74 -5.71
C PHE A 145 17.72 -3.44 -6.29
N TYR A 146 16.61 -2.94 -5.73
CA TYR A 146 15.86 -1.84 -6.33
C TYR A 146 16.18 -0.46 -5.73
N THR A 147 17.17 -0.33 -4.84
CA THR A 147 17.64 0.93 -4.24
C THR A 147 18.48 1.79 -5.20
N GLY A 148 17.89 2.20 -6.33
CA GLY A 148 18.38 3.35 -7.10
C GLY A 148 17.91 4.68 -6.51
N ARG A 149 18.68 5.78 -6.64
CA ARG A 149 18.42 7.16 -6.12
C ARG A 149 16.92 7.49 -6.02
N ARG A 150 16.33 7.41 -4.82
CA ARG A 150 14.91 7.74 -4.58
C ARG A 150 14.81 9.13 -3.95
N ARG A 151 13.93 9.95 -4.50
CA ARG A 151 13.52 11.23 -3.91
C ARG A 151 12.26 10.98 -3.09
N PRO A 152 12.34 10.82 -1.76
CA PRO A 152 11.14 10.92 -0.93
C PRO A 152 10.51 12.31 -1.13
N PRO A 153 9.19 12.46 -0.92
CA PRO A 153 8.49 13.71 -1.09
C PRO A 153 9.09 14.68 -0.08
N SER A 154 9.42 15.88 -0.56
CA SER A 154 10.22 16.88 0.14
C SER A 154 9.62 17.32 1.48
N ALA A 155 8.31 17.15 1.66
CA ALA A 155 7.57 17.52 2.85
C ALA A 155 7.37 16.39 3.86
N LEU A 156 7.83 15.16 3.59
CA LEU A 156 7.62 14.02 4.48
C LEU A 156 8.35 14.23 5.81
N GLY A 157 7.61 14.26 6.92
CA GLY A 157 8.17 14.37 8.28
C GLY A 157 8.51 15.78 8.75
N ARG A 158 8.20 16.84 7.98
CA ARG A 158 8.30 18.22 8.46
C ARG A 158 7.04 18.59 9.23
N VAL A 159 7.20 19.01 10.48
CA VAL A 159 6.12 19.63 11.26
C VAL A 159 5.90 21.02 10.68
N GLU A 160 4.69 21.28 10.17
CA GLU A 160 4.29 22.62 9.74
C GLU A 160 4.27 23.53 10.98
N SER A 161 5.36 24.27 11.22
CA SER A 161 5.37 25.35 12.20
C SER A 161 4.36 26.40 11.75
N GLY A 162 3.37 26.65 12.62
CA GLY A 162 2.31 27.65 12.42
C GLY A 162 2.85 29.05 12.18
#